data_AF-A0A961RHQ5-F1
#
_entry.id   AF-A0A961RHQ5-F1
#
_cell.length_a   1.000
_cell.length_b   1.000
_cell.length_c   1.000
_cell.angle_alpha   90.00
_cell.angle_beta   90.00
_cell.angle_gamma   90.00
#
_symmetry.space_group_name_H-M   'P 1'
#
loop_
_entity.id
_entity.type
_entity.pdbx_description
1 polymer ?
#
loop_
_entity_poly.entity_id
_entity_poly.type
_entity_poly.pdbx_seq_one_letter_code
_entity_poly.pdbx_strand_id
1 'polypeptide(L)'
;ICRVTGKITLDDEDIYDPGVDVVELRARVGMVFQKPNPFPKSIRENIEYGPRIHGLTRSKTDLEEIVVTSLQKAGLFEEVKDRLDAPGTGLSGGQQQRLCIARAIAVQPSVILMDEPCSALDPIATAKVEELIDELRENYTIAIVTHSMQQAARVSQRTAMFHLGYLVEVDKTDKIFTNPEDKRTQDYITGRYG
;
A
#
# COMPACT_ATOMS: atom_id res chain seq x y z
N ILE A 1 18.11 13.82 -21.54
CA ILE A 1 16.78 13.36 -22.00
C ILE A 1 16.67 11.88 -21.63
N CYS A 2 15.70 11.51 -20.80
CA CYS A 2 15.43 10.11 -20.45
C CYS A 2 14.53 9.50 -21.52
N ARG A 3 14.82 8.27 -21.97
CA ARG A 3 13.98 7.50 -22.89
C ARG A 3 13.34 6.37 -22.08
N VAL A 4 12.02 6.38 -21.97
CA VAL A 4 11.25 5.28 -21.37
C VAL A 4 10.78 4.37 -22.50
N THR A 5 10.99 3.06 -22.35
CA THR A 5 10.59 2.03 -23.31
C THR A 5 9.94 0.86 -22.56
N GLY A 6 9.09 0.10 -23.23
CA GLY A 6 8.37 -1.03 -22.64
C GLY A 6 6.87 -0.77 -22.58
N LYS A 7 6.13 -1.74 -22.05
CA LYS A 7 4.67 -1.71 -21.92
C LYS A 7 4.30 -2.05 -20.47
N ILE A 8 3.37 -1.29 -19.89
CA ILE A 8 2.80 -1.59 -18.58
C ILE A 8 1.30 -1.75 -18.78
N THR A 9 0.76 -2.90 -18.39
CA THR A 9 -0.67 -3.19 -18.54
C THR A 9 -1.35 -3.38 -17.19
N LEU A 10 -2.58 -2.89 -17.07
CA LEU A 10 -3.49 -3.16 -15.96
C LEU A 10 -4.75 -3.79 -16.54
N ASP A 11 -5.09 -5.01 -16.13
CA ASP A 11 -6.20 -5.80 -16.71
C ASP A 11 -6.13 -5.85 -18.26
N ASP A 12 -4.92 -6.14 -18.77
CA ASP A 12 -4.56 -6.19 -20.20
C ASP A 12 -4.64 -4.87 -20.99
N GLU A 13 -5.02 -3.76 -20.34
CA GLU A 13 -5.04 -2.42 -20.93
C GLU A 13 -3.71 -1.69 -20.73
N ASP A 14 -3.15 -1.11 -21.80
CA ASP A 14 -1.91 -0.33 -21.71
C ASP A 14 -2.15 1.01 -21.01
N ILE A 15 -1.47 1.27 -19.90
CA ILE A 15 -1.67 2.50 -19.11
C ILE A 15 -1.16 3.75 -19.83
N TYR A 16 -0.36 3.60 -20.90
CA TYR A 16 0.14 4.69 -21.72
C TYR A 16 -0.72 4.95 -22.97
N ASP A 17 -1.79 4.19 -23.19
CA ASP A 17 -2.68 4.41 -24.32
C ASP A 17 -3.31 5.82 -24.23
N PRO A 18 -3.31 6.62 -25.32
CA PRO A 18 -3.88 7.97 -25.31
C PRO A 18 -5.36 8.06 -24.92
N GLY A 19 -6.10 6.94 -25.01
CA GLY A 19 -7.50 6.83 -24.62
C GLY A 19 -7.74 6.58 -23.13
N VAL A 20 -6.70 6.30 -22.34
CA VAL A 20 -6.85 6.02 -20.90
C VAL A 20 -7.10 7.29 -20.10
N ASP A 21 -8.18 7.29 -19.32
CA ASP A 21 -8.41 8.34 -18.32
C ASP A 21 -7.50 8.10 -17.10
N VAL A 22 -6.51 8.98 -16.95
CA VAL A 22 -5.54 8.94 -15.86
C VAL A 22 -6.20 9.05 -14.48
N VAL A 23 -7.37 9.72 -14.37
CA VAL A 23 -8.13 9.84 -13.12
C VAL A 23 -8.74 8.50 -12.73
N GLU A 24 -9.34 7.79 -13.69
CA GLU A 24 -9.91 6.46 -13.48
C GLU A 24 -8.81 5.43 -13.16
N LEU A 25 -7.71 5.46 -13.92
CA LEU A 25 -6.54 4.63 -13.66
C LEU A 25 -6.02 4.80 -12.23
N ARG A 26 -5.92 6.04 -11.75
CA ARG A 26 -5.49 6.35 -10.37
C ARG A 26 -6.53 5.99 -9.31
N ALA A 27 -7.80 5.85 -9.66
CA ALA A 27 -8.81 5.30 -8.76
C ALA A 27 -8.63 3.78 -8.59
N ARG A 28 -8.23 3.09 -9.66
CA ARG A 28 -7.96 1.64 -9.68
C ARG A 28 -6.64 1.26 -8.98
N VAL A 29 -5.71 2.21 -8.84
CA VAL A 29 -4.38 2.00 -8.23
C VAL A 29 -4.19 2.88 -6.99
N GLY A 30 -4.31 2.29 -5.81
CA GLY A 30 -3.99 2.95 -4.54
C GLY A 30 -2.48 2.99 -4.27
N MET A 31 -2.01 4.04 -3.60
CA MET A 31 -0.60 4.20 -3.22
C MET A 31 -0.46 4.54 -1.73
N VAL A 32 0.43 3.83 -1.05
CA VAL A 32 0.83 4.08 0.35
C VAL A 32 2.33 4.34 0.37
N PHE A 33 2.74 5.46 0.96
CA PHE A 33 4.13 5.91 0.95
C PHE A 33 4.87 5.55 2.25
N GLN A 34 6.20 5.56 2.15
CA GLN A 34 7.12 5.26 3.27
C GLN A 34 6.88 6.19 4.46
N LYS A 35 6.83 7.49 4.17
CA LYS A 35 6.45 8.50 5.15
C LYS A 35 4.94 8.70 5.06
N PRO A 36 4.17 8.45 6.14
CA PRO A 36 2.75 8.71 6.15
C PRO A 36 2.46 10.16 5.76
N ASN A 37 1.50 10.35 4.85
CA ASN A 37 1.13 11.65 4.32
C ASN A 37 -0.40 11.89 4.40
N PRO A 38 -0.98 11.88 5.61
CA PRO A 38 -2.38 12.29 5.76
C PRO A 38 -2.53 13.74 5.28
N PHE A 39 -3.66 14.03 4.66
CA PHE A 39 -4.00 15.41 4.31
C PHE A 39 -4.10 16.25 5.59
N PRO A 40 -3.79 17.56 5.52
CA PRO A 40 -3.99 18.51 6.62
C PRO A 40 -5.49 18.80 6.81
N LYS A 41 -6.24 17.74 7.12
CA LYS A 41 -7.69 17.63 7.19
C LYS A 41 -8.05 16.70 8.35
N SER A 42 -9.34 16.58 8.67
CA SER A 42 -9.77 15.62 9.69
C SER A 42 -9.54 14.16 9.27
N ILE A 43 -9.62 13.24 10.24
CA ILE A 43 -9.56 11.79 9.97
C ILE A 43 -10.66 11.39 8.99
N ARG A 44 -11.89 11.86 9.24
CA ARG A 44 -13.04 11.67 8.36
C ARG A 44 -12.78 12.19 6.95
N GLU A 45 -12.36 13.44 6.83
CA GLU A 45 -12.12 14.08 5.53
C GLU A 45 -11.01 13.39 4.74
N ASN A 46 -10.01 12.79 5.41
CA ASN A 46 -8.98 12.00 4.75
C ASN A 46 -9.58 10.80 4.00
N ILE A 47 -10.58 10.13 4.60
CA ILE A 47 -11.24 8.97 4.00
C ILE A 47 -12.27 9.39 2.95
N GLU A 48 -13.08 10.41 3.22
CA GLU A 48 -14.15 10.86 2.31
C GLU A 48 -13.61 11.48 1.01
N TYR A 49 -12.38 11.99 1.01
CA TYR A 49 -11.83 12.75 -0.11
C TYR A 49 -11.90 11.99 -1.45
N GLY A 50 -11.40 10.75 -1.48
CA GLY A 50 -11.42 9.91 -2.68
C GLY A 50 -12.83 9.59 -3.16
N PRO A 51 -13.69 8.96 -2.33
CA PRO A 51 -15.07 8.64 -2.68
C PRO A 51 -15.89 9.83 -3.21
N ARG A 52 -15.68 11.03 -2.66
CA ARG A 52 -16.38 12.25 -3.12
C ARG A 52 -15.93 12.69 -4.51
N ILE A 53 -14.63 12.66 -4.79
CA ILE A 53 -14.08 13.08 -6.09
C ILE A 53 -14.44 12.08 -7.19
N HIS A 54 -14.45 10.78 -6.87
CA HIS A 54 -14.79 9.72 -7.81
C HIS A 54 -16.31 9.46 -7.91
N GLY A 55 -17.14 10.24 -7.21
CA GLY A 55 -18.61 10.11 -7.30
C GLY A 55 -19.15 8.76 -6.81
N LEU A 56 -18.42 8.07 -5.93
CA LEU A 56 -18.76 6.72 -5.45
C LEU A 56 -19.96 6.71 -4.49
N THR A 57 -20.45 7.87 -4.06
CA THR A 57 -21.50 8.00 -3.04
C THR A 57 -22.61 8.91 -3.51
N ARG A 58 -23.84 8.58 -3.14
CA ARG A 58 -25.05 9.37 -3.49
C ARG A 58 -25.66 10.04 -2.27
N SER A 59 -25.34 9.54 -1.07
CA SER A 59 -25.85 10.05 0.20
C SER A 59 -24.75 10.28 1.24
N LYS A 60 -25.07 11.08 2.27
CA LYS A 60 -24.21 11.25 3.45
C LYS A 60 -24.07 9.94 4.24
N THR A 61 -25.10 9.10 4.23
CA THR A 61 -25.09 7.80 4.91
C THR A 61 -24.09 6.85 4.26
N ASP A 62 -24.02 6.84 2.92
CA ASP A 62 -23.04 6.03 2.17
C ASP A 62 -21.60 6.45 2.53
N LEU A 63 -21.35 7.76 2.65
CA LEU A 63 -20.04 8.28 3.05
C LEU A 63 -19.68 7.85 4.47
N GLU A 64 -20.62 7.93 5.41
CA GLU A 64 -20.40 7.48 6.78
C GLU A 64 -20.02 5.99 6.83
N GLU A 65 -20.73 5.16 6.07
CA GLU A 65 -20.45 3.73 5.96
C GLU A 65 -19.05 3.48 5.40
N ILE A 66 -18.64 4.18 4.35
CA ILE A 66 -17.28 4.07 3.80
C ILE A 66 -16.23 4.50 4.84
N VAL A 67 -16.47 5.59 5.58
CA VAL A 67 -15.55 6.06 6.62
C VAL A 67 -15.38 4.98 7.69
N VAL A 68 -16.48 4.46 8.24
CA VAL A 68 -16.45 3.45 9.29
C VAL A 68 -15.79 2.17 8.79
N THR A 69 -16.24 1.63 7.65
CA THR A 69 -15.73 0.37 7.11
C THR A 69 -14.25 0.46 6.71
N SER A 70 -13.80 1.58 6.15
CA SER A 70 -12.38 1.77 5.79
C SER A 70 -11.50 1.87 7.03
N LEU A 71 -11.94 2.57 8.08
CA LEU A 71 -11.22 2.66 9.35
C LEU A 71 -11.20 1.33 10.10
N GLN A 72 -12.28 0.54 10.01
CA GLN A 72 -12.34 -0.80 10.59
C GLN A 72 -11.40 -1.76 9.87
N LYS A 73 -11.46 -1.78 8.53
CA LYS A 73 -10.55 -2.58 7.70
C LYS A 73 -9.09 -2.20 7.94
N ALA A 74 -8.78 -0.94 8.21
CA ALA A 74 -7.42 -0.51 8.55
C ALA A 74 -7.05 -0.69 10.04
N GLY A 75 -7.91 -1.35 10.84
CA GLY A 75 -7.68 -1.57 12.27
C GLY A 75 -7.53 -0.29 13.10
N LEU A 76 -8.08 0.85 12.64
CA LEU A 76 -7.91 2.16 13.26
C LEU A 76 -9.19 2.66 13.97
N PHE A 77 -10.36 2.15 13.60
CA PHE A 77 -11.65 2.69 14.03
C PHE A 77 -11.80 2.84 15.55
N GLU A 78 -11.51 1.79 16.33
CA GLU A 78 -11.65 1.82 17.79
C GLU A 78 -10.75 2.86 18.47
N GLU A 79 -9.62 3.22 17.85
CA GLU A 79 -8.67 4.20 18.38
C GLU A 79 -9.09 5.66 18.08
N VAL A 80 -9.97 5.87 17.08
CA VAL A 80 -10.27 7.21 16.55
C VAL A 80 -11.76 7.57 16.48
N LYS A 81 -12.67 6.63 16.76
CA LYS A 81 -14.14 6.80 16.63
C LYS A 81 -14.69 8.04 17.34
N ASP A 82 -14.13 8.41 18.49
CA ASP A 82 -14.58 9.56 19.29
C ASP A 82 -13.92 10.89 18.86
N ARG A 83 -13.07 10.87 17.83
CA ARG A 83 -12.27 12.03 17.37
C ARG A 83 -12.14 12.08 15.84
N LEU A 84 -13.14 11.63 15.10
CA LEU A 84 -13.12 11.60 13.63
C LEU A 84 -12.93 13.00 12.99
N ASP A 85 -13.36 14.05 13.68
CA ASP A 85 -13.22 15.43 13.24
C ASP A 85 -11.88 16.09 13.65
N ALA A 86 -11.06 15.38 14.43
CA ALA A 86 -9.72 15.85 14.78
C ALA A 86 -8.75 15.75 13.59
N PRO A 87 -7.69 16.58 13.56
CA PRO A 87 -6.69 16.55 12.48
C PRO A 87 -6.01 15.17 12.37
N GLY A 88 -5.95 14.62 11.16
CA GLY A 88 -5.27 13.35 10.87
C GLY A 88 -3.75 13.43 11.08
N THR A 89 -3.17 14.62 10.95
CA THR A 89 -1.75 14.90 11.25
C THR A 89 -1.41 14.84 12.74
N GLY A 90 -2.42 14.82 13.62
CA GLY A 90 -2.25 14.69 15.07
C GLY A 90 -2.24 13.23 15.57
N LEU A 91 -2.22 12.25 14.67
CA LEU A 91 -2.10 10.83 14.99
C LEU A 91 -0.63 10.41 15.17
N SER A 92 -0.36 9.28 15.84
CA SER A 92 0.98 8.70 15.88
C SER A 92 1.42 8.20 14.49
N GLY A 93 2.71 7.98 14.25
CA GLY A 93 3.20 7.52 12.93
C GLY A 93 2.49 6.27 12.41
N GLY A 94 2.32 5.25 13.26
CA GLY A 94 1.60 4.02 12.89
C GLY A 94 0.09 4.23 12.68
N GLN A 95 -0.53 5.16 13.40
CA GLN A 95 -1.92 5.53 13.17
C GLN A 95 -2.08 6.34 11.87
N GLN A 96 -1.15 7.25 11.56
CA GLN A 96 -1.13 7.98 10.30
C GLN A 96 -0.96 7.03 9.11
N GLN A 97 -0.12 6.00 9.26
CA GLN A 97 0.07 5.01 8.20
C GLN A 97 -1.21 4.20 7.96
N ARG A 98 -1.86 3.71 9.03
CA ARG A 98 -3.16 3.05 8.94
C ARG A 98 -4.25 3.97 8.37
N LEU A 99 -4.22 5.27 8.68
CA LEU A 99 -5.11 6.26 8.06
C LEU A 99 -4.85 6.41 6.55
N CYS A 100 -3.58 6.40 6.13
CA CYS A 100 -3.24 6.44 4.70
C CYS A 100 -3.69 5.17 3.97
N ILE A 101 -3.56 4.00 4.60
CA ILE A 101 -4.09 2.73 4.08
C ILE A 101 -5.62 2.77 3.99
N ALA A 102 -6.30 3.18 5.06
CA ALA A 102 -7.75 3.38 5.08
C ALA A 102 -8.23 4.28 3.94
N ARG A 103 -7.52 5.40 3.72
CA ARG A 103 -7.80 6.32 2.61
C ARG A 103 -7.62 5.66 1.25
N ALA A 104 -6.57 4.86 1.08
CA ALA A 104 -6.30 4.15 -0.17
C ALA A 104 -7.39 3.10 -0.48
N ILE A 105 -7.89 2.38 0.51
CA ILE A 105 -8.92 1.35 0.32
C ILE A 105 -10.34 1.91 0.24
N ALA A 106 -10.57 3.16 0.65
CA ALA A 106 -11.88 3.80 0.63
C ALA A 106 -12.47 3.94 -0.78
N VAL A 107 -11.61 4.00 -1.81
CA VAL A 107 -12.01 4.01 -3.23
C VAL A 107 -12.08 2.62 -3.84
N GLN A 108 -11.87 1.56 -3.05
CA GLN A 108 -11.91 0.15 -3.47
C GLN A 108 -11.03 -0.13 -4.71
N PRO A 109 -9.71 0.18 -4.66
CA PRO A 109 -8.83 0.00 -5.80
C PRO A 109 -8.65 -1.49 -6.12
N SER A 110 -8.25 -1.80 -7.35
CA SER A 110 -7.87 -3.17 -7.75
C SER A 110 -6.47 -3.54 -7.27
N VAL A 111 -5.57 -2.55 -7.22
CA VAL A 111 -4.16 -2.71 -6.84
C VAL A 111 -3.79 -1.70 -5.77
N ILE A 112 -3.02 -2.14 -4.77
CA ILE A 112 -2.40 -1.26 -3.76
C ILE A 112 -0.88 -1.37 -3.89
N LEU A 113 -0.25 -0.26 -4.21
CA LEU A 113 1.19 -0.11 -4.21
C LEU A 113 1.63 0.42 -2.84
N MET A 114 2.61 -0.22 -2.22
CA MET A 114 3.15 0.18 -0.93
C MET A 114 4.66 0.36 -1.04
N ASP A 115 5.12 1.59 -0.79
CA ASP A 115 6.53 1.93 -0.78
C ASP A 115 7.02 1.98 0.66
N GLU A 116 7.77 0.96 1.07
CA GLU A 116 8.33 0.77 2.42
C GLU A 116 7.35 1.04 3.57
N PRO A 117 6.22 0.29 3.65
CA PRO A 117 5.08 0.67 4.49
C PRO A 117 5.36 0.69 6.00
N CYS A 118 6.46 0.07 6.48
CA CYS A 118 6.78 -0.03 7.90
C CYS A 118 8.15 0.56 8.29
N SER A 119 8.92 1.18 7.39
CA SER A 119 10.30 1.56 7.69
C SER A 119 10.44 2.65 8.77
N ALA A 120 9.42 3.51 8.91
CA ALA A 120 9.40 4.62 9.86
C ALA A 120 8.59 4.31 11.14
N LEU A 121 8.23 3.04 11.37
CA LEU A 121 7.34 2.61 12.45
C LEU A 121 8.10 1.88 13.57
N ASP A 122 7.60 2.00 14.79
CA ASP A 122 8.05 1.16 15.90
C ASP A 122 7.62 -0.32 15.69
N PRO A 123 8.20 -1.28 16.43
CA PRO A 123 7.88 -2.70 16.23
C PRO A 123 6.40 -3.07 16.45
N ILE A 124 5.71 -2.38 17.37
CA ILE A 124 4.29 -2.65 17.66
C ILE A 124 3.43 -2.16 16.50
N ALA A 125 3.69 -0.95 16.02
CA ALA A 125 3.02 -0.38 14.85
C ALA A 125 3.31 -1.19 13.58
N THR A 126 4.54 -1.68 13.41
CA THR A 126 4.94 -2.56 12.30
C THR A 126 4.10 -3.83 12.27
N ALA A 127 3.97 -4.52 13.39
CA ALA A 127 3.18 -5.75 13.48
C ALA A 127 1.70 -5.52 13.09
N LYS A 128 1.10 -4.43 13.57
CA LYS A 128 -0.28 -4.06 13.20
C LYS A 128 -0.45 -3.79 11.70
N VAL A 129 0.53 -3.14 11.07
CA VAL A 129 0.48 -2.89 9.62
C VAL A 129 0.72 -4.16 8.82
N GLU A 130 1.60 -5.06 9.27
CA GLU A 130 1.82 -6.36 8.63
C GLU A 130 0.58 -7.26 8.71
N GLU A 131 -0.09 -7.33 9.87
CA GLU A 131 -1.38 -8.03 10.04
C GLU A 131 -2.44 -7.46 9.11
N LEU A 132 -2.54 -6.13 9.03
CA LEU A 132 -3.44 -5.46 8.10
C LEU A 132 -3.15 -5.81 6.63
N ILE A 133 -1.88 -5.87 6.24
CA ILE A 133 -1.50 -6.26 4.87
C ILE A 133 -1.94 -7.70 4.58
N ASP A 134 -1.77 -8.61 5.56
CA ASP A 134 -2.20 -10.01 5.43
C ASP A 134 -3.72 -10.13 5.24
N GLU A 135 -4.52 -9.34 5.97
CA GLU A 135 -5.98 -9.29 5.80
C GLU A 135 -6.41 -8.70 4.45
N LEU A 136 -5.73 -7.62 4.02
CA LEU A 136 -6.08 -6.92 2.78
C LEU A 136 -5.77 -7.75 1.53
N ARG A 137 -4.74 -8.60 1.56
CA ARG A 137 -4.33 -9.39 0.37
C ARG A 137 -5.44 -10.31 -0.15
N GLU A 138 -6.39 -10.71 0.69
CA GLU A 138 -7.50 -11.58 0.31
C GLU A 138 -8.47 -10.88 -0.67
N ASN A 139 -8.47 -9.55 -0.69
CA ASN A 139 -9.38 -8.74 -1.49
C ASN A 139 -8.66 -7.84 -2.51
N TYR A 140 -7.35 -7.62 -2.36
CA TYR A 140 -6.59 -6.66 -3.15
C TYR A 140 -5.29 -7.28 -3.69
N THR A 141 -4.89 -6.86 -4.89
CA THR A 141 -3.52 -7.13 -5.37
C THR A 141 -2.58 -6.13 -4.71
N ILE A 142 -1.62 -6.61 -3.91
CA ILE A 142 -0.69 -5.73 -3.19
C ILE A 142 0.72 -5.93 -3.74
N ALA A 143 1.38 -4.83 -4.12
CA ALA A 143 2.80 -4.81 -4.46
C ALA A 143 3.56 -3.96 -3.45
N ILE A 144 4.54 -4.56 -2.78
CA ILE A 144 5.31 -3.91 -1.71
C ILE A 144 6.76 -3.80 -2.14
N VAL A 145 7.32 -2.59 -2.02
CA VAL A 145 8.76 -2.35 -2.06
C VAL A 145 9.25 -2.24 -0.63
N THR A 146 10.27 -3.01 -0.25
CA THR A 146 10.83 -2.96 1.11
C THR A 146 12.28 -3.40 1.12
N HIS A 147 13.08 -2.80 1.99
CA HIS A 147 14.42 -3.28 2.35
C HIS A 147 14.40 -4.21 3.56
N SER A 148 13.24 -4.38 4.22
CA SER A 148 13.08 -5.29 5.36
C SER A 148 12.82 -6.71 4.85
N MET A 149 13.86 -7.54 4.88
CA MET A 149 13.77 -8.96 4.54
C MET A 149 12.77 -9.70 5.41
N GLN A 150 12.73 -9.37 6.71
CA GLN A 150 11.82 -10.01 7.64
C GLN A 150 10.37 -9.66 7.33
N GLN A 151 10.10 -8.41 6.91
CA GLN A 151 8.78 -8.03 6.44
C GLN A 151 8.43 -8.80 5.17
N ALA A 152 9.29 -8.76 4.15
CA ALA A 152 9.07 -9.45 2.89
C ALA A 152 8.76 -10.94 3.12
N ALA A 153 9.54 -11.62 3.96
CA ALA A 153 9.33 -13.02 4.31
C ALA A 153 7.98 -13.29 5.02
N ARG A 154 7.47 -12.34 5.80
CA ARG A 154 6.21 -12.52 6.55
C ARG A 154 4.95 -12.22 5.74
N VAL A 155 4.95 -11.20 4.90
CA VAL A 155 3.71 -10.70 4.27
C VAL A 155 3.55 -11.06 2.79
N SER A 156 4.62 -11.48 2.11
CA SER A 156 4.58 -11.71 0.66
C SER A 156 4.43 -13.18 0.28
N GLN A 157 3.73 -13.46 -0.84
CA GLN A 157 3.61 -14.81 -1.40
C GLN A 157 4.63 -15.04 -2.52
N ARG A 158 5.06 -13.96 -3.18
CA ARG A 158 6.12 -13.95 -4.19
C ARG A 158 7.06 -12.79 -3.90
N THR A 159 8.36 -13.02 -4.07
CA THR A 159 9.39 -12.01 -3.87
C THR A 159 10.17 -11.82 -5.16
N ALA A 160 10.45 -10.56 -5.48
CA ALA A 160 11.21 -10.14 -6.64
C ALA A 160 12.46 -9.38 -6.18
N MET A 161 13.64 -9.87 -6.54
CA MET A 161 14.91 -9.21 -6.24
C MET A 161 15.31 -8.32 -7.40
N PHE A 162 15.56 -7.04 -7.11
CA PHE A 162 16.13 -6.09 -8.05
C PHE A 162 17.57 -5.77 -7.67
N HIS A 163 18.45 -5.71 -8.65
CA HIS A 163 19.83 -5.28 -8.46
C HIS A 163 20.26 -4.36 -9.60
N LEU A 164 20.68 -3.14 -9.27
CA LEU A 164 21.11 -2.11 -10.23
C LEU A 164 20.11 -1.88 -11.39
N GLY A 165 18.82 -1.90 -11.08
CA GLY A 165 17.75 -1.69 -12.06
C GLY A 165 17.33 -2.94 -12.84
N TYR A 166 17.94 -4.10 -12.60
CA TYR A 166 17.57 -5.36 -13.23
C TYR A 166 16.80 -6.24 -12.25
N LEU A 167 15.71 -6.83 -12.72
CA LEU A 167 15.03 -7.92 -12.02
C LEU A 167 15.89 -9.17 -12.15
N VAL A 168 16.53 -9.58 -11.06
CA VAL A 168 17.51 -10.69 -11.09
C VAL A 168 16.87 -12.03 -10.79
N GLU A 169 15.85 -12.05 -9.93
CA GLU A 169 15.18 -13.29 -9.52
C GLU A 169 13.75 -13.00 -9.07
N VAL A 170 12.80 -13.87 -9.42
CA VAL A 170 11.43 -13.84 -8.91
C VAL A 170 10.97 -15.26 -8.65
N ASP A 171 10.53 -15.55 -7.44
CA ASP A 171 9.94 -16.84 -7.10
C ASP A 171 8.98 -16.70 -5.90
N LYS A 172 8.43 -17.82 -5.45
CA LYS A 172 7.76 -17.93 -4.15
C LYS A 172 8.70 -17.45 -3.06
N THR A 173 8.14 -16.66 -2.15
CA THR A 173 8.88 -16.05 -1.04
C THR A 173 9.70 -17.09 -0.27
N ASP A 174 9.11 -18.22 0.10
CA ASP A 174 9.82 -19.30 0.80
C ASP A 174 11.07 -19.77 0.05
N LYS A 175 11.01 -19.93 -1.29
CA LYS A 175 12.16 -20.36 -2.09
C LYS A 175 13.25 -19.28 -2.11
N ILE A 176 12.87 -18.02 -2.33
CA ILE A 176 13.80 -16.89 -2.32
C ILE A 176 14.58 -16.82 -1.00
N PHE A 177 13.90 -17.00 0.15
CA PHE A 177 14.53 -16.88 1.47
C PHE A 177 15.23 -18.14 1.99
N THR A 178 15.00 -19.33 1.38
CA THR A 178 15.61 -20.59 1.83
C THR A 178 16.67 -21.13 0.87
N ASN A 179 16.43 -21.06 -0.43
CA ASN A 179 17.32 -21.60 -1.46
C ASN A 179 17.17 -20.81 -2.78
N PRO A 180 17.64 -19.54 -2.82
CA PRO A 180 17.61 -18.74 -4.04
C PRO A 180 18.53 -19.31 -5.11
N GLU A 181 18.17 -19.12 -6.37
CA GLU A 181 18.95 -19.59 -7.52
C GLU A 181 20.05 -18.61 -7.93
N ASP A 182 19.85 -17.30 -7.74
CA ASP A 182 20.83 -16.28 -8.09
C ASP A 182 21.75 -15.98 -6.90
N LYS A 183 23.06 -15.99 -7.17
CA LYS A 183 24.08 -15.69 -6.16
C LYS A 183 23.91 -14.30 -5.54
N ARG A 184 23.48 -13.29 -6.31
CA ARG A 184 23.26 -11.92 -5.80
C ARG A 184 22.12 -11.88 -4.80
N THR A 185 21.04 -12.64 -5.06
CA THR A 185 19.93 -12.82 -4.12
C THR A 185 20.44 -13.50 -2.85
N GLN A 186 21.21 -14.58 -2.97
CA GLN A 186 21.79 -15.29 -1.84
C GLN A 186 22.71 -14.39 -0.99
N ASP A 187 23.62 -13.67 -1.62
CA ASP A 187 24.57 -12.80 -0.93
C ASP A 187 23.84 -11.62 -0.26
N TYR A 188 22.76 -11.10 -0.85
CA TYR A 188 21.91 -10.09 -0.21
C TYR A 188 21.23 -10.66 1.04
N ILE A 189 20.51 -11.78 0.92
CA ILE A 189 19.74 -12.40 2.02
C ILE A 189 20.63 -12.83 3.19
N THR A 190 21.84 -13.30 2.90
CA THR A 190 22.80 -13.71 3.94
C THR A 190 23.59 -12.54 4.54
N GLY A 191 23.33 -11.30 4.12
CA GLY A 191 23.98 -10.11 4.66
C GLY A 191 25.43 -9.94 4.23
N ARG A 192 25.85 -10.57 3.12
CA ARG A 192 27.17 -10.37 2.51
C ARG A 192 27.25 -9.07 1.71
N TYR A 193 26.10 -8.46 1.43
CA TYR A 193 25.97 -7.08 0.94
C TYR A 193 25.22 -6.22 1.97
N GLY A 194 25.78 -5.05 2.25
CA GLY A 194 25.24 -3.96 3.05
C GLY A 194 25.99 -2.68 2.73
#